data_AF-A0A9D4S8Z0-F1
#
_entry.id   AF-A0A9D4S8Z0-F1
#
_cell.length_a   1.000
_cell.length_b   1.000
_cell.length_c   1.000
_cell.angle_alpha   90.00
_cell.angle_beta   90.00
_cell.angle_gamma   90.00
#
_symmetry.space_group_name_H-M   'P 1'
#
loop_
_entity.id
_entity.type
_entity.pdbx_description
1 polymer ?
#
loop_
_entity_poly.entity_id
_entity_poly.type
_entity_poly.pdbx_seq_one_letter_code
_entity_poly.pdbx_strand_id
1 'polypeptide(L)'
;MIAWQLLGVEIAESFHFGSQSEGTTTPGLNSDIDYLHSNKCVNIMTDWNDWESGMVNLLLFRDDTTPPQQYLLQVIKKYTPEPVTSIDDDRCMRKDSGQVLFSSERYKQEIERTVAVAHEGEVTKNGPSVSNLPNWDIVSAYHVCKPLPEIQHWIDRCRGRHWPPAKLLEASRRSPSFLVPAGHPDSDYKREEWRLSPNLIERMLMFSLNMTQIKCYISLKIIKNALLNKMVGDCTTSFHCKH
;
A
#
# COMPACT_ATOMS: atom_id res chain seq x y z
N MET A 1 22.59 -6.35 14.34
CA MET A 1 21.53 -7.24 14.88
C MET A 1 20.12 -6.63 14.65
N ILE A 2 19.85 -6.12 13.44
CA ILE A 2 18.56 -5.47 13.05
C ILE A 2 17.82 -6.34 12.03
N ALA A 3 18.56 -7.17 11.27
CA ALA A 3 18.04 -8.00 10.18
C ALA A 3 16.79 -8.82 10.54
N TRP A 4 16.79 -9.49 11.71
CA TRP A 4 15.71 -10.38 12.14
C TRP A 4 14.42 -9.67 12.60
N GLN A 5 14.47 -8.39 12.98
CA GLN A 5 13.28 -7.66 13.49
C GLN A 5 12.44 -7.03 12.39
N LEU A 6 13.04 -6.74 11.23
CA LEU A 6 12.31 -6.29 10.04
C LEU A 6 11.62 -7.46 9.31
N LEU A 7 12.02 -8.70 9.63
CA LEU A 7 11.56 -9.97 9.06
C LEU A 7 10.38 -10.62 9.80
N GLY A 8 9.87 -10.01 10.88
CA GLY A 8 8.88 -10.62 11.75
C GLY A 8 7.51 -10.82 11.09
N VAL A 9 7.31 -11.97 10.46
CA VAL A 9 5.99 -12.53 10.08
C VAL A 9 5.12 -12.81 11.32
N GLU A 10 5.67 -12.74 12.53
CA GLU A 10 5.01 -13.18 13.76
C GLU A 10 3.89 -12.27 14.28
N ILE A 11 3.78 -11.00 13.83
CA ILE A 11 2.65 -10.10 14.18
C ILE A 11 2.23 -9.29 12.96
N ALA A 12 1.69 -9.97 11.95
CA ALA A 12 1.02 -9.33 10.83
C ALA A 12 -0.50 -9.23 11.10
N GLU A 13 -1.08 -8.05 10.89
CA GLU A 13 -2.54 -7.95 10.74
C GLU A 13 -2.90 -8.11 9.26
N SER A 14 -3.86 -9.00 8.99
CA SER A 14 -4.31 -9.31 7.64
C SER A 14 -5.61 -8.58 7.32
N PHE A 15 -5.68 -8.01 6.13
CA PHE A 15 -6.86 -7.34 5.60
C PHE A 15 -7.25 -7.97 4.26
N HIS A 16 -8.55 -8.19 4.09
CA HIS A 16 -9.12 -8.67 2.83
C HIS A 16 -9.66 -7.49 2.01
N PHE A 17 -9.24 -7.40 0.76
CA PHE A 17 -9.65 -6.34 -0.17
C PHE A 17 -10.19 -6.93 -1.47
N GLY A 18 -10.40 -6.07 -2.46
CA GLY A 18 -10.75 -6.50 -3.80
C GLY A 18 -12.20 -6.88 -4.02
N SER A 19 -12.46 -7.32 -5.25
CA SER A 19 -13.82 -7.53 -5.77
C SER A 19 -14.64 -8.51 -4.95
N GLN A 20 -14.01 -9.54 -4.39
CA GLN A 20 -14.69 -10.56 -3.58
C GLN A 20 -15.21 -9.99 -2.26
N SER A 21 -14.37 -9.24 -1.55
CA SER A 21 -14.76 -8.64 -0.27
C SER A 21 -15.71 -7.46 -0.46
N GLU A 22 -15.62 -6.75 -1.58
CA GLU A 22 -16.47 -5.61 -1.92
C GLU A 22 -17.83 -6.03 -2.53
N GLY A 23 -18.06 -7.33 -2.78
CA GLY A 23 -19.32 -7.83 -3.35
C GLY A 23 -19.51 -7.48 -4.84
N THR A 24 -18.42 -7.30 -5.58
CA THR A 24 -18.43 -6.91 -7.01
C THR A 24 -17.80 -7.97 -7.93
N THR A 25 -17.66 -9.20 -7.42
CA THR A 25 -17.28 -10.37 -8.21
C THR A 25 -18.37 -10.71 -9.20
N THR A 26 -17.96 -10.99 -10.43
CA THR A 26 -18.85 -11.36 -11.54
C THR A 26 -18.38 -12.69 -12.13
N PRO A 27 -19.28 -13.67 -12.34
CA PRO A 27 -18.93 -14.93 -12.98
C PRO A 27 -18.26 -14.69 -14.35
N GLY A 28 -17.15 -15.39 -14.60
CA GLY A 28 -16.39 -15.26 -15.85
C GLY A 28 -15.41 -14.09 -15.91
N LEU A 29 -15.28 -13.26 -14.85
CA LEU A 29 -14.28 -12.20 -14.78
C LEU A 29 -13.05 -12.53 -13.91
N ASN A 30 -12.80 -13.82 -13.61
CA ASN A 30 -11.70 -14.35 -12.78
C ASN A 30 -11.26 -13.38 -11.65
N SER A 31 -11.96 -13.42 -10.52
CA SER A 31 -11.54 -12.64 -9.37
C SER A 31 -10.46 -13.40 -8.60
N ASP A 32 -9.32 -12.75 -8.46
CA ASP A 32 -8.31 -13.02 -7.44
C ASP A 32 -8.85 -12.77 -6.04
N ILE A 33 -8.10 -13.27 -5.05
CA ILE A 33 -8.26 -12.96 -3.64
C ILE A 33 -7.13 -12.01 -3.23
N ASP A 34 -7.51 -10.79 -2.86
CA ASP A 34 -6.57 -9.75 -2.44
C ASP A 34 -6.40 -9.72 -0.92
N TYR A 35 -5.17 -9.97 -0.48
CA TYR A 35 -4.74 -9.84 0.90
C TYR A 35 -3.70 -8.75 1.07
N LEU A 36 -3.81 -7.99 2.16
CA LEU A 36 -2.76 -7.11 2.62
C LEU A 36 -2.32 -7.55 4.01
N HIS A 37 -1.02 -7.80 4.17
CA HIS A 37 -0.37 -8.06 5.44
C HIS A 37 0.36 -6.81 5.90
N SER A 38 -0.01 -6.31 7.08
CA SER A 38 0.65 -5.17 7.68
C SER A 38 1.60 -5.59 8.79
N ASN A 39 2.88 -5.25 8.66
CA ASN A 39 3.88 -5.51 9.71
C ASN A 39 3.72 -4.50 10.86
N LYS A 40 3.40 -4.98 12.06
CA LYS A 40 3.21 -4.14 13.28
C LYS A 40 4.49 -3.89 14.07
N CYS A 41 5.59 -4.53 13.73
CA CYS A 41 6.89 -4.36 14.40
C CYS A 41 7.68 -3.15 13.90
N VAL A 42 7.16 -2.45 12.88
CA VAL A 42 7.74 -1.24 12.32
C VAL A 42 6.82 -0.07 12.60
N ASN A 43 7.38 0.96 13.22
CA ASN A 43 6.69 2.21 13.47
C ASN A 43 6.95 3.17 12.30
N ILE A 44 5.90 3.51 11.55
CA ILE A 44 5.95 4.56 10.53
C ILE A 44 5.63 5.89 11.19
N MET A 45 6.65 6.73 11.32
CA MET A 45 6.56 8.06 11.91
C MET A 45 6.11 9.06 10.86
N THR A 46 5.09 9.85 11.17
CA THR A 46 4.70 11.03 10.36
C THR A 46 5.28 12.32 10.90
N ASP A 47 5.71 12.31 12.15
CA ASP A 47 6.37 13.40 12.85
C ASP A 47 7.35 12.82 13.90
N TRP A 48 8.28 13.64 14.39
CA TRP A 48 9.25 13.21 15.41
C TRP A 48 8.60 12.81 16.74
N ASN A 49 7.43 13.34 17.06
CA ASN A 49 6.67 12.92 18.25
C ASN A 49 6.12 11.50 18.15
N ASP A 50 6.16 10.88 16.97
CA ASP A 50 5.74 9.49 16.77
C ASP A 50 6.83 8.49 17.11
N TRP A 51 8.04 8.94 17.47
CA TRP A 51 9.17 8.04 17.72
C TRP A 51 8.92 7.10 18.92
N GLU A 52 9.23 5.83 18.74
CA GLU A 52 9.08 4.81 19.78
C GLU A 52 10.40 4.11 20.09
N SER A 53 10.89 4.25 21.32
CA SER A 53 12.12 3.59 21.77
C SER A 53 12.00 2.07 21.71
N GLY A 54 12.99 1.41 21.12
CA GLY A 54 13.04 -0.04 21.00
C GLY A 54 12.29 -0.61 19.79
N MET A 55 11.63 0.23 19.00
CA MET A 55 11.00 -0.16 17.72
C MET A 55 11.92 0.13 16.54
N VAL A 56 11.69 -0.53 15.41
CA VAL A 56 12.25 -0.07 14.13
C VAL A 56 11.41 1.10 13.66
N ASN A 57 12.03 2.28 13.57
CA ASN A 57 11.35 3.53 13.28
C ASN A 57 11.73 3.99 11.86
N LEU A 58 10.73 4.27 11.04
CA LEU A 58 10.90 4.83 9.69
C LEU A 58 10.16 6.16 9.59
N LEU A 59 10.89 7.24 9.37
CA LEU A 59 10.31 8.57 9.16
C LEU A 59 9.82 8.71 7.73
N LEU A 60 8.52 8.93 7.60
CA LEU A 60 7.84 9.22 6.36
C LEU A 60 8.12 10.66 5.93
N PHE A 61 8.55 10.85 4.69
CA PHE A 61 8.68 12.19 4.12
C PHE A 61 8.51 12.18 2.60
N ARG A 62 8.41 13.38 2.03
CA ARG A 62 8.42 13.65 0.60
C ARG A 62 9.40 14.78 0.35
N ASP A 63 10.20 14.66 -0.71
CA ASP A 63 10.96 15.79 -1.24
C ASP A 63 10.24 16.42 -2.44
N ASP A 64 10.76 17.52 -2.95
CA ASP A 64 10.15 18.27 -4.08
C ASP A 64 10.10 17.45 -5.38
N THR A 65 10.89 16.38 -5.47
CA THR A 65 10.93 15.48 -6.62
C THR A 65 10.01 14.27 -6.47
N THR A 66 9.50 14.01 -5.26
CA THR A 66 8.68 12.83 -4.96
C THR A 66 7.28 12.97 -5.58
N PRO A 67 6.87 12.05 -6.48
CA PRO A 67 5.57 12.12 -7.14
C PRO A 67 4.38 12.10 -6.16
N PRO A 68 3.19 12.57 -6.57
CA PRO A 68 1.99 12.49 -5.75
C PRO A 68 1.72 11.06 -5.25
N GLN A 69 1.30 10.93 -3.99
CA GLN A 69 0.99 9.64 -3.33
C GLN A 69 2.20 8.70 -3.15
N GLN A 70 3.41 9.15 -3.48
CA GLN A 70 4.65 8.45 -3.17
C GLN A 70 5.32 9.09 -1.97
N TYR A 71 6.04 8.27 -1.21
CA TYR A 71 6.80 8.68 -0.04
C TYR A 71 8.12 7.95 0.02
N LEU A 72 9.08 8.59 0.68
CA LEU A 72 10.34 7.99 1.07
C LEU A 72 10.30 7.68 2.57
N LEU A 73 11.04 6.64 2.96
CA LEU A 73 11.15 6.20 4.34
C LEU A 73 12.60 6.35 4.81
N GLN A 74 12.86 7.31 5.71
CA GLN A 74 14.18 7.50 6.31
C GLN A 74 14.33 6.64 7.57
N VAL A 75 15.44 5.91 7.68
CA VAL A 75 15.69 5.04 8.84
C VAL A 75 16.11 5.87 10.04
N ILE A 76 15.42 5.68 11.17
CA ILE A 76 15.70 6.33 12.45
C ILE A 76 16.31 5.31 13.42
N LYS A 77 17.25 5.76 14.26
CA LYS A 77 17.90 4.91 15.25
C LYS A 77 16.86 4.33 16.22
N LYS A 78 17.09 3.08 16.62
CA LYS A 78 16.18 2.31 17.46
C LYS A 78 16.03 2.85 18.89
N TYR A 79 17.10 3.40 19.44
CA TYR A 79 17.17 3.82 20.85
C TYR A 79 17.32 5.33 21.04
N THR A 80 17.44 6.09 19.95
CA THR A 80 17.46 7.56 19.97
C THR A 80 16.66 8.11 18.78
N PRO A 81 15.97 9.25 18.92
CA PRO A 81 15.21 9.88 17.84
C PRO A 81 16.13 10.64 16.87
N GLU A 82 17.11 9.94 16.30
CA GLU A 82 18.09 10.51 15.38
C GLU A 82 18.15 9.71 14.09
N PRO A 83 18.39 10.35 12.93
CA PRO A 83 18.66 9.67 11.69
C PRO A 83 19.83 8.68 11.78
N VAL A 84 19.69 7.54 11.11
CA VAL A 84 20.82 6.67 10.85
C VAL A 84 21.68 7.29 9.75
N THR A 85 22.99 7.40 10.00
CA THR A 85 23.98 7.97 9.06
C THR A 85 24.76 6.92 8.29
N SER A 86 24.80 5.69 8.82
CA SER A 86 25.44 4.52 8.22
C SER A 86 24.73 3.26 8.72
N ILE A 87 24.34 2.39 7.79
CA ILE A 87 23.79 1.07 8.10
C ILE A 87 24.39 0.06 7.14
N ASP A 88 24.76 -1.10 7.67
CA ASP A 88 25.14 -2.27 6.88
C ASP A 88 23.91 -3.18 6.76
N ASP A 89 22.93 -2.70 5.98
CA ASP A 89 21.69 -3.40 5.69
C ASP A 89 21.39 -3.25 4.19
N ASP A 90 21.31 -4.37 3.49
CA ASP A 90 21.12 -4.41 2.05
C ASP A 90 19.76 -3.89 1.61
N ARG A 91 18.83 -3.63 2.52
CA ARG A 91 17.54 -2.98 2.23
C ARG A 91 17.62 -1.46 2.27
N CYS A 92 18.77 -0.89 2.62
CA CYS A 92 18.91 0.54 2.78
C CYS A 92 19.79 1.18 1.69
N MET A 93 19.41 2.37 1.24
CA MET A 93 20.14 3.17 0.26
C MET A 93 20.56 4.49 0.88
N ARG A 94 21.82 4.90 0.70
CA ARG A 94 22.32 6.18 1.20
C ARG A 94 22.28 7.23 0.10
N LYS A 95 21.49 8.29 0.27
CA LYS A 95 21.49 9.47 -0.62
C LYS A 95 22.80 10.25 -0.47
N ASP A 96 23.13 11.06 -1.46
CA ASP A 96 24.25 12.01 -1.41
C ASP A 96 24.12 13.02 -0.26
N SER A 97 22.88 13.34 0.13
CA SER A 97 22.58 14.17 1.32
C SER A 97 22.98 13.52 2.65
N GLY A 98 23.37 12.24 2.63
CA GLY A 98 23.70 11.45 3.82
C GLY A 98 22.50 10.76 4.47
N GLN A 99 21.28 11.00 3.99
CA GLN A 99 20.08 10.29 4.46
C GLN A 99 20.13 8.81 4.07
N VAL A 100 19.75 7.94 5.00
CA VAL A 100 19.60 6.51 4.76
C VAL A 100 18.12 6.19 4.58
N LEU A 101 17.77 5.74 3.37
CA LEU A 101 16.41 5.39 2.96
C LEU A 101 16.18 3.89 2.99
N PHE A 102 14.95 3.49 3.30
CA PHE A 102 14.50 2.10 3.25
C PHE A 102 13.90 1.78 1.88
N SER A 103 14.51 0.84 1.16
CA SER A 103 14.17 0.51 -0.22
C SER A 103 12.94 -0.40 -0.31
N SER A 104 11.92 0.05 -1.04
CA SER A 104 10.73 -0.74 -1.36
C SER A 104 11.05 -1.93 -2.26
N GLU A 105 11.96 -1.76 -3.23
CA GLU A 105 12.37 -2.83 -4.14
C GLU A 105 13.12 -3.95 -3.41
N ARG A 106 14.09 -3.60 -2.55
CA ARG A 106 14.83 -4.61 -1.77
C ARG A 106 13.94 -5.31 -0.75
N TYR A 107 13.01 -4.57 -0.13
CA TYR A 107 11.97 -5.17 0.71
C TYR A 107 11.11 -6.16 -0.08
N LYS A 108 10.65 -5.79 -1.28
CA LYS A 108 9.86 -6.67 -2.14
C LYS A 108 10.63 -7.95 -2.51
N GLN A 109 11.91 -7.84 -2.86
CA GLN A 109 12.77 -9.00 -3.15
C GLN A 109 12.94 -9.94 -1.95
N GLU A 110 12.97 -9.39 -0.73
CA GLU A 110 13.01 -10.20 0.50
C GLU A 110 11.70 -10.97 0.71
N ILE A 111 10.55 -10.33 0.49
CA ILE A 111 9.24 -10.99 0.52
C ILE A 111 9.16 -12.10 -0.53
N GLU A 112 9.64 -11.85 -1.75
CA GLU A 112 9.69 -12.86 -2.82
C GLU A 112 10.51 -14.09 -2.43
N ARG A 113 11.69 -13.90 -1.84
CA ARG A 113 12.52 -15.01 -1.33
C ARG A 113 11.79 -15.79 -0.24
N THR A 114 11.11 -15.10 0.66
CA THR A 114 10.36 -15.71 1.76
C THR A 114 9.21 -16.56 1.23
N VAL A 115 8.44 -16.02 0.28
CA VAL A 115 7.32 -16.72 -0.38
C VAL A 115 7.84 -17.93 -1.15
N ALA A 116 8.94 -17.79 -1.91
CA ALA A 116 9.54 -18.89 -2.66
C ALA A 116 9.98 -20.08 -1.79
N VAL A 117 10.43 -19.82 -0.55
CA VAL A 117 10.82 -20.88 0.40
C VAL A 117 9.60 -21.54 1.05
N ALA A 118 8.52 -20.79 1.30
CA ALA A 118 7.37 -21.28 2.05
C ALA A 118 6.51 -22.31 1.30
N HIS A 119 6.40 -22.22 -0.03
CA HIS A 119 5.72 -23.23 -0.84
C HIS A 119 6.49 -23.53 -2.13
N GLU A 120 6.56 -24.81 -2.51
CA GLU A 120 7.20 -25.32 -3.74
C GLU A 120 6.40 -24.92 -4.99
N GLY A 121 6.41 -23.63 -5.34
CA GLY A 121 5.69 -23.06 -6.47
C GLY A 121 6.40 -21.86 -7.10
N GLU A 122 6.07 -21.56 -8.34
CA GLU A 122 6.58 -20.38 -9.04
C GLU A 122 6.00 -19.10 -8.42
N VAL A 123 6.87 -18.15 -8.07
CA VAL A 123 6.45 -16.87 -7.53
C VAL A 123 5.95 -15.97 -8.66
N THR A 124 4.70 -15.57 -8.55
CA THR A 124 4.05 -14.58 -9.41
C THR A 124 4.09 -13.19 -8.78
N LYS A 125 4.15 -12.15 -9.61
CA LYS A 125 4.29 -10.75 -9.18
C LYS A 125 3.33 -9.87 -9.98
N ASN A 126 2.42 -9.15 -9.31
CA ASN A 126 1.54 -8.17 -9.95
C ASN A 126 1.57 -6.84 -9.19
N GLY A 127 2.27 -5.84 -9.74
CA GLY A 127 2.44 -4.56 -9.04
C GLY A 127 3.10 -4.75 -7.65
N PRO A 128 2.48 -4.34 -6.53
CA PRO A 128 3.02 -4.57 -5.20
C PRO A 128 2.78 -6.00 -4.66
N SER A 129 2.01 -6.86 -5.36
CA SER A 129 1.70 -8.21 -4.89
C SER A 129 2.83 -9.20 -5.20
N VAL A 130 2.96 -10.18 -4.32
CA VAL A 130 3.87 -11.33 -4.44
C VAL A 130 3.14 -12.56 -3.91
N SER A 131 3.00 -13.60 -4.74
CA SER A 131 2.29 -14.82 -4.37
C SER A 131 2.81 -16.03 -5.14
N ASN A 132 2.80 -17.20 -4.51
CA ASN A 132 3.03 -18.49 -5.17
C ASN A 132 1.77 -19.35 -5.23
N LEU A 133 0.61 -18.78 -4.88
CA LEU A 133 -0.68 -19.43 -4.98
C LEU A 133 -1.46 -18.84 -6.16
N PRO A 134 -2.06 -19.70 -7.02
CA PRO A 134 -2.83 -19.22 -8.15
C PRO A 134 -4.06 -18.44 -7.69
N ASN A 135 -4.31 -17.28 -8.31
CA ASN A 135 -5.42 -16.36 -8.00
C ASN A 135 -5.36 -15.72 -6.61
N TRP A 136 -4.18 -15.63 -6.00
CA TRP A 136 -3.97 -14.89 -4.76
C TRP A 136 -3.02 -13.73 -5.02
N ASP A 137 -3.44 -12.52 -4.67
CA ASP A 137 -2.58 -11.34 -4.67
C ASP A 137 -2.33 -10.94 -3.21
N ILE A 138 -1.11 -11.20 -2.74
CA ILE A 138 -0.69 -10.89 -1.37
C ILE A 138 0.24 -9.69 -1.41
N VAL A 139 -0.14 -8.62 -0.73
CA VAL A 139 0.65 -7.39 -0.59
C VAL A 139 1.18 -7.31 0.83
N SER A 140 2.49 -7.12 0.98
CA SER A 140 3.08 -6.76 2.27
C SER A 140 3.25 -5.24 2.37
N ALA A 141 2.82 -4.67 3.48
CA ALA A 141 2.69 -3.22 3.64
C ALA A 141 3.06 -2.76 5.06
N TYR A 142 3.23 -1.45 5.20
CA TYR A 142 3.35 -0.80 6.51
C TYR A 142 2.13 0.03 6.85
N HIS A 143 1.73 -0.05 8.11
CA HIS A 143 0.62 0.71 8.67
C HIS A 143 1.02 2.15 8.92
N VAL A 144 0.15 3.10 8.57
CA VAL A 144 0.28 4.51 8.94
C VAL A 144 -0.91 4.88 9.83
N CYS A 145 -0.61 5.18 11.09
CA CYS A 145 -1.63 5.42 12.12
C CYS A 145 -2.33 6.78 11.97
N LYS A 146 -1.66 7.77 11.37
CA LYS A 146 -2.22 9.12 11.18
C LYS A 146 -2.64 9.34 9.72
N PRO A 147 -3.71 10.11 9.48
CA PRO A 147 -4.13 10.43 8.12
C PRO A 147 -3.05 11.27 7.44
N LEU A 148 -2.64 10.83 6.25
CA LEU A 148 -1.71 11.57 5.42
C LEU A 148 -2.39 12.78 4.76
N PRO A 149 -1.63 13.81 4.33
CA PRO A 149 -2.18 15.03 3.75
C PRO A 149 -3.17 14.79 2.60
N GLU A 150 -2.93 13.78 1.78
CA GLU A 150 -3.76 13.36 0.66
C GLU A 150 -5.15 12.91 1.11
N ILE A 151 -5.21 12.15 2.20
CA ILE A 151 -6.45 11.69 2.81
C ILE A 151 -7.19 12.86 3.43
N GLN A 152 -6.48 13.72 4.17
CA GLN A 152 -7.08 14.89 4.79
C GLN A 152 -7.65 15.84 3.74
N HIS A 153 -6.90 16.11 2.67
CA HIS A 153 -7.36 16.93 1.56
C HIS A 153 -8.59 16.32 0.87
N TRP A 154 -8.64 15.00 0.66
CA TRP A 154 -9.83 14.33 0.13
C TRP A 154 -11.05 14.53 1.04
N ILE A 155 -10.89 14.32 2.35
CA ILE A 155 -11.95 14.52 3.35
C ILE A 155 -12.47 15.96 3.31
N ASP A 156 -11.58 16.93 3.21
CA ASP A 156 -11.95 18.35 3.16
C ASP A 156 -12.69 18.72 1.87
N ARG A 157 -12.28 18.16 0.72
CA ARG A 157 -13.03 18.33 -0.56
C ARG A 157 -14.44 17.74 -0.50
N CYS A 158 -14.63 16.65 0.24
CA CYS A 158 -15.91 15.99 0.41
C CYS A 158 -16.81 16.66 1.46
N ARG A 159 -16.25 17.50 2.34
CA ARG A 159 -17.01 18.19 3.39
C ARG A 159 -18.08 19.09 2.78
N GLY A 160 -19.31 18.98 3.30
CA GLY A 160 -20.46 19.73 2.80
C GLY A 160 -21.10 19.17 1.53
N ARG A 161 -20.60 18.05 0.99
CA ARG A 161 -21.28 17.31 -0.08
C ARG A 161 -22.26 16.29 0.50
N HIS A 162 -23.23 15.87 -0.31
CA HIS A 162 -24.21 14.84 0.08
C HIS A 162 -23.61 13.43 0.16
N TRP A 163 -22.48 13.19 -0.51
CA TRP A 163 -21.78 11.92 -0.48
C TRP A 163 -20.25 12.16 -0.49
N PRO A 164 -19.47 11.39 0.29
CA PRO A 164 -19.92 10.37 1.23
C PRO A 164 -20.58 10.96 2.50
N PRO A 165 -21.39 10.19 3.25
CA PRO A 165 -22.01 10.66 4.49
C PRO A 165 -20.97 11.14 5.51
N ALA A 166 -21.32 12.14 6.32
CA ALA A 166 -20.41 12.69 7.34
C ALA A 166 -19.84 11.62 8.28
N LYS A 167 -20.65 10.62 8.67
CA LYS A 167 -20.20 9.48 9.48
C LYS A 167 -19.07 8.69 8.81
N LEU A 168 -19.12 8.53 7.48
CA LEU A 168 -18.07 7.87 6.73
C LEU A 168 -16.80 8.73 6.70
N LEU A 169 -16.92 10.05 6.49
CA LEU A 169 -15.78 10.96 6.54
C LEU A 169 -15.05 10.93 7.90
N GLU A 170 -15.81 10.91 9.01
CA GLU A 170 -15.22 10.78 10.35
C GLU A 170 -14.54 9.42 10.56
N ALA A 171 -15.14 8.36 10.04
CA ALA A 171 -14.53 7.03 10.10
C ALA A 171 -13.24 6.99 9.26
N SER A 172 -13.22 7.60 8.06
CA SER A 172 -12.04 7.68 7.21
C SER A 172 -10.87 8.43 7.84
N ARG A 173 -11.11 9.44 8.69
CA ARG A 173 -10.03 10.11 9.46
C ARG A 173 -9.31 9.18 10.42
N ARG A 174 -10.01 8.16 10.92
CA ARG A 174 -9.52 7.19 11.90
C ARG A 174 -9.10 5.87 11.25
N SER A 175 -9.49 5.66 9.99
CA SER A 175 -9.09 4.50 9.23
C SER A 175 -7.60 4.58 8.93
N PRO A 176 -6.86 3.49 9.18
CA PRO A 176 -5.45 3.50 8.84
C PRO A 176 -5.27 3.50 7.33
N SER A 177 -4.13 4.05 6.94
CA SER A 177 -3.62 3.98 5.58
C SER A 177 -2.42 3.04 5.54
N PHE A 178 -2.10 2.54 4.35
CA PHE A 178 -0.97 1.64 4.18
C PHE A 178 0.05 2.23 3.22
N LEU A 179 1.30 1.83 3.39
CA LEU A 179 2.38 2.07 2.43
C LEU A 179 2.76 0.74 1.80
N VAL A 180 2.64 0.67 0.47
CA VAL A 180 2.95 -0.55 -0.30
C VAL A 180 4.23 -0.35 -1.13
N PRO A 181 5.02 -1.41 -1.36
CA PRO A 181 6.29 -1.31 -2.07
C PRO A 181 6.07 -1.18 -3.59
N ALA A 182 5.74 0.03 -4.04
CA ALA A 182 5.48 0.33 -5.44
C ALA A 182 5.87 1.77 -5.78
N GLY A 183 7.11 1.98 -6.23
CA GLY A 183 7.55 3.31 -6.65
C GLY A 183 6.96 3.75 -8.00
N HIS A 184 7.09 5.03 -8.27
CA HIS A 184 6.59 5.62 -9.52
C HIS A 184 7.53 5.28 -10.68
N PRO A 185 7.03 4.80 -11.84
CA PRO A 185 7.88 4.33 -12.95
C PRO A 185 8.91 5.35 -13.43
N ASP A 186 8.50 6.62 -13.46
CA ASP A 186 9.30 7.75 -13.96
C ASP A 186 10.09 8.50 -12.88
N SER A 187 10.11 8.00 -11.63
CA SER A 187 10.88 8.62 -10.56
C SER A 187 12.33 8.12 -10.53
N ASP A 188 13.24 9.03 -10.21
CA ASP A 188 14.65 8.72 -9.92
C ASP A 188 14.80 7.82 -8.68
N TYR A 189 13.85 7.90 -7.73
CA TYR A 189 13.83 7.11 -6.50
C TYR A 189 12.80 5.97 -6.52
N LYS A 190 12.40 5.50 -7.71
CA LYS A 190 11.38 4.44 -7.87
C LYS A 190 11.64 3.14 -7.10
N ARG A 191 12.87 2.87 -6.69
CA ARG A 191 13.24 1.68 -5.90
C ARG A 191 13.19 1.91 -4.39
N GLU A 192 13.04 3.16 -3.98
CA GLU A 192 12.98 3.61 -2.59
C GLU A 192 11.62 4.19 -2.22
N GLU A 193 10.79 4.48 -3.22
CA GLU A 193 9.46 5.01 -3.04
C GLU A 193 8.45 3.95 -2.58
N TRP A 194 7.58 4.39 -1.67
CA TRP A 194 6.46 3.67 -1.13
C TRP A 194 5.17 4.40 -1.48
N ARG A 195 4.19 3.66 -2.02
CA ARG A 195 2.92 4.24 -2.44
C ARG A 195 1.89 4.19 -1.34
N LEU A 196 1.17 5.29 -1.15
CA LEU A 196 -0.03 5.33 -0.32
C LEU A 196 -1.12 4.41 -0.88
N SER A 197 -1.65 3.55 -0.02
CA SER A 197 -2.78 2.68 -0.27
C SER A 197 -3.89 2.97 0.75
N PRO A 198 -4.97 3.68 0.34
CA PRO A 198 -6.12 3.97 1.20
C PRO A 198 -7.19 2.87 1.17
N ASN A 199 -6.82 1.61 0.91
CA ASN A 199 -7.76 0.52 0.62
C ASN A 199 -8.92 0.36 1.63
N LEU A 200 -8.70 0.63 2.92
CA LEU A 200 -9.78 0.58 3.91
C LEU A 200 -10.84 1.66 3.68
N ILE A 201 -10.39 2.89 3.38
CA ILE A 201 -11.26 4.01 3.05
C ILE A 201 -12.01 3.69 1.75
N GLU A 202 -11.31 3.18 0.73
CA GLU A 202 -11.95 2.77 -0.52
C GLU A 202 -13.03 1.71 -0.29
N ARG A 203 -12.75 0.67 0.51
CA ARG A 203 -13.71 -0.38 0.84
C ARG A 203 -14.94 0.18 1.57
N MET A 204 -14.74 1.10 2.50
CA MET A 204 -15.85 1.79 3.17
C MET A 204 -16.69 2.61 2.18
N LEU A 205 -16.06 3.28 1.22
CA LEU A 205 -16.75 4.01 0.16
C LEU A 205 -17.57 3.06 -0.71
N MET A 206 -17.01 1.91 -1.09
CA MET A 206 -17.70 0.87 -1.86
C MET A 206 -18.98 0.40 -1.15
N PHE A 207 -18.93 0.15 0.15
CA PHE A 207 -20.12 -0.23 0.93
C PHE A 207 -21.12 0.91 1.16
N SER A 208 -20.75 2.15 0.85
CA SER A 208 -21.67 3.30 0.91
C SER A 208 -22.37 3.60 -0.42
N LEU A 209 -22.02 2.89 -1.49
CA LEU A 209 -22.63 3.08 -2.80
C LEU A 209 -24.09 2.61 -2.79
N ASN A 210 -24.94 3.36 -3.49
CA ASN A 210 -26.31 2.93 -3.75
C ASN A 210 -26.36 1.89 -4.89
N MET A 211 -27.53 1.26 -5.05
CA MET A 211 -27.73 0.20 -6.03
C MET A 211 -27.43 0.64 -7.48
N THR A 212 -27.75 1.88 -7.85
CA THR A 212 -27.46 2.41 -9.19
C THR A 212 -25.95 2.57 -9.39
N GLN A 213 -25.24 3.13 -8.42
CA GLN A 213 -23.79 3.29 -8.47
C GLN A 213 -23.06 1.93 -8.58
N ILE A 214 -23.50 0.94 -7.78
CA ILE A 214 -22.94 -0.43 -7.83
C ILE A 214 -23.16 -1.05 -9.21
N LYS A 215 -24.37 -0.93 -9.77
CA LYS A 215 -24.68 -1.42 -11.12
C LYS A 215 -23.79 -0.76 -12.18
N CYS A 216 -23.64 0.57 -12.12
CA CYS A 216 -22.75 1.29 -13.03
C CYS A 216 -21.30 0.77 -12.94
N TYR A 217 -20.77 0.60 -11.73
CA TYR A 217 -19.43 0.07 -11.52
C TYR A 217 -19.26 -1.35 -12.09
N ILE A 218 -20.21 -2.25 -11.83
CA ILE A 218 -20.19 -3.61 -12.37
C ILE A 218 -20.26 -3.59 -13.90
N SER A 219 -21.13 -2.76 -14.49
CA SER A 219 -21.22 -2.59 -15.94
C SER A 219 -19.90 -2.10 -16.55
N LEU A 220 -19.23 -1.14 -15.91
CA LEU A 220 -17.91 -0.67 -16.35
C LEU A 220 -16.86 -1.79 -16.33
N LYS A 221 -16.83 -2.62 -15.27
CA LYS A 221 -15.93 -3.78 -15.20
C LYS A 221 -16.21 -4.79 -16.33
N ILE A 222 -17.48 -5.05 -16.64
CA ILE A 222 -17.87 -5.93 -17.75
C ILE A 222 -17.43 -5.34 -19.08
N ILE A 223 -17.66 -4.06 -19.33
CA ILE A 223 -17.23 -3.37 -20.55
C ILE A 223 -15.71 -3.43 -20.69
N LYS A 224 -14.97 -3.17 -19.61
CA LYS A 224 -13.51 -3.26 -19.59
C LYS A 224 -13.05 -4.65 -20.00
N ASN A 225 -13.56 -5.70 -19.37
CA ASN A 225 -13.10 -7.06 -19.64
C ASN A 225 -13.58 -7.62 -20.98
N ALA A 226 -14.80 -7.30 -21.41
CA ALA A 226 -15.40 -7.84 -22.62
C ALA A 226 -14.96 -7.11 -23.90
N LEU A 227 -14.67 -5.81 -23.80
CA LEU A 227 -14.37 -4.93 -24.94
C LEU A 227 -12.96 -4.34 -24.83
N LEU A 228 -12.65 -3.59 -23.77
CA LEU A 228 -11.39 -2.82 -23.69
C LEU A 228 -10.16 -3.74 -23.68
N ASN A 229 -10.18 -4.83 -22.93
CA ASN A 229 -9.07 -5.79 -22.90
C ASN A 229 -8.74 -6.36 -24.28
N LYS A 230 -9.72 -6.48 -25.17
CA LYS A 230 -9.50 -6.95 -26.56
C LYS A 230 -8.88 -5.87 -27.45
N MET A 231 -9.09 -4.60 -27.13
CA MET A 231 -8.65 -3.46 -27.93
C MET A 231 -7.29 -2.93 -27.49
N VAL A 232 -7.05 -2.83 -26.19
CA VAL A 232 -5.86 -2.19 -25.60
C VAL A 232 -5.06 -3.10 -24.67
N GLY A 233 -5.38 -4.41 -24.67
CA GLY A 233 -4.74 -5.38 -23.77
C GLY A 233 -4.99 -5.07 -22.30
N ASP A 234 -4.06 -5.49 -21.44
CA ASP A 234 -4.14 -5.29 -19.98
C ASP A 234 -3.56 -3.95 -19.51
N CYS A 235 -3.52 -2.94 -20.39
CA CYS A 235 -3.14 -1.58 -20.03
C CYS A 235 -4.16 -0.88 -19.12
N THR A 236 -5.34 -1.49 -18.91
CA THR A 236 -6.38 -0.99 -17.99
C THR A 236 -6.70 -2.06 -16.95
N THR A 237 -7.04 -1.62 -15.75
CA THR A 237 -7.37 -2.50 -14.61
C THR A 237 -8.71 -2.11 -14.00
N SER A 238 -9.29 -2.97 -13.17
CA SER A 238 -10.52 -2.66 -12.41
C SER A 238 -10.35 -1.42 -11.51
N PHE A 239 -9.13 -1.15 -11.05
CA PHE A 239 -8.79 0.07 -10.31
C PHE A 239 -9.14 1.34 -11.09
N HIS A 240 -8.91 1.36 -12.41
CA HIS A 240 -9.26 2.49 -13.28
C HIS A 240 -10.78 2.65 -13.45
N CYS A 241 -11.56 1.58 -13.28
CA CYS A 241 -13.03 1.66 -13.34
C CYS A 241 -13.63 2.18 -12.02
N LYS A 242 -12.87 2.10 -10.92
CA LYS A 242 -13.29 2.50 -9.56
C LYS A 242 -13.06 3.99 -9.30
N HIS A 243 -12.09 4.59 -9.98
CA HIS A 243 -11.65 5.99 -9.83
C HIS A 243 -12.18 6.86 -10.97
#